data_AF-A0AAV0S951-F1
#
_entry.id   AF-A0AAV0S951-F1
#
_cell.length_a   1.000
_cell.length_b   1.000
_cell.length_c   1.000
_cell.angle_alpha   90.00
_cell.angle_beta   90.00
_cell.angle_gamma   90.00
#
_symmetry.space_group_name_H-M   'P 1'
#
loop_
_entity.id
_entity.type
_entity.pdbx_description
1 polymer ?
#
loop_
_entity_poly.entity_id
_entity_poly.type
_entity_poly.pdbx_seq_one_letter_code
_entity_poly.pdbx_strand_id
1 'polypeptide(L)'
;MAYLSMGESHRRITDYLNRFADAINYQDGDSLARLFSISSDTPSLLSLADALNVFQDANRLIKQSEKFSQYGEVVAPFFRSLQSYRLGNLVDAYGAFEKASNAFIQEFRNWESGWALEALYVIAYEIRVLAERADRELASNGKSPEKLKGAGSFLMKVFGVLAGKGPKRVGALYVTCQLFKIYFKLGTVHLCRSVIRSIETARIFDFEEFPTRDKVTYMYYTGRLEVLNENFPAADQKLSYALTHCSLNKEANIRFGLLHLLLCYESNDILALQASTVCWLSVLYLVIVVPLIIFLISFCVRVRMILKYLIPVKLSIGILPKKQLIENYNLVEVQLLSRSITWFTSPFLDT
;
A
#
# COMPACT_ATOMS: atom_id res chain seq x y z
N MET A 1 22.43 -20.71 15.48
CA MET A 1 22.78 -19.27 15.51
C MET A 1 24.26 -19.16 15.84
N ALA A 2 25.07 -18.63 14.94
CA ALA A 2 26.45 -18.28 15.27
C ALA A 2 26.41 -17.21 16.38
N TYR A 3 27.23 -17.36 17.41
CA TYR A 3 27.34 -16.38 18.49
C TYR A 3 27.78 -15.05 17.90
N LEU A 4 26.89 -14.05 17.91
CA LEU A 4 27.23 -12.71 17.42
C LEU A 4 28.06 -12.02 18.50
N SER A 5 29.32 -11.71 18.21
CA SER A 5 30.19 -11.03 19.18
C SER A 5 29.79 -9.56 19.35
N MET A 6 30.16 -8.95 20.49
CA MET A 6 29.94 -7.52 20.69
C MET A 6 30.64 -6.67 19.61
N GLY A 7 31.85 -7.07 19.19
CA GLY A 7 32.61 -6.38 18.14
C GLY A 7 31.93 -6.44 16.77
N GLU A 8 31.37 -7.60 16.39
CA GLU A 8 30.63 -7.73 15.14
C GLU A 8 29.29 -6.96 15.19
N SER A 9 28.64 -6.94 16.35
CA SER A 9 27.42 -6.16 16.57
C SER A 9 27.70 -4.66 16.40
N HIS A 10 28.78 -4.17 17.01
CA HIS A 10 29.25 -2.79 16.87
C HIS A 10 29.52 -2.42 15.41
N ARG A 11 30.19 -3.30 14.66
CA ARG A 11 30.49 -3.12 13.24
C ARG A 11 29.20 -3.00 12.40
N ARG A 12 28.21 -3.86 12.63
CA ARG A 12 26.93 -3.85 11.88
C ARG A 12 26.11 -2.60 12.15
N ILE A 13 26.05 -2.14 13.40
CA ILE A 13 25.36 -0.89 13.76
C ILE A 13 26.06 0.29 13.09
N THR A 14 27.39 0.33 13.13
CA THR A 14 28.19 1.37 12.48
C THR A 14 28.02 1.39 10.96
N ASP A 15 27.97 0.21 10.33
CA ASP A 15 27.71 0.08 8.89
C ASP A 15 26.34 0.66 8.50
N TYR A 16 25.29 0.35 9.27
CA TYR A 16 23.97 0.95 9.05
C TYR A 16 24.00 2.47 9.21
N LEU A 17 24.65 2.98 10.26
CA LEU A 17 24.77 4.43 10.50
C LEU A 17 25.50 5.14 9.37
N ASN A 18 26.56 4.52 8.82
CA ASN A 18 27.26 5.04 7.67
C ASN A 18 26.35 5.09 6.44
N ARG A 19 25.67 3.98 6.11
CA ARG A 19 24.73 3.93 4.98
C ARG A 19 23.60 4.95 5.11
N PHE A 20 23.09 5.16 6.32
CA PHE A 20 22.06 6.16 6.59
C PHE A 20 22.57 7.58 6.34
N ALA A 21 23.74 7.90 6.88
CA ALA A 21 24.33 9.22 6.71
C ALA A 21 24.75 9.47 5.26
N ASP A 22 25.27 8.45 4.57
CA ASP A 22 25.64 8.55 3.15
C ASP A 22 24.40 8.75 2.28
N ALA A 23 23.29 8.05 2.56
CA ALA A 23 22.03 8.26 1.84
C ALA A 23 21.51 9.71 1.99
N ILE A 24 21.69 10.34 3.16
CA ILE A 24 21.32 11.75 3.35
C ILE A 24 22.30 12.69 2.63
N ASN A 25 23.61 12.45 2.78
CA ASN A 25 24.64 13.29 2.17
C ASN A 25 24.57 13.30 0.64
N TYR A 26 24.28 12.15 0.03
CA TYR A 26 24.13 11.99 -1.42
C TYR A 26 22.68 12.18 -1.91
N GLN A 27 21.74 12.48 -1.01
CA GLN A 27 20.31 12.62 -1.33
C GLN A 27 19.73 11.40 -2.08
N ASP A 28 20.14 10.20 -1.69
CA ASP A 28 19.66 8.93 -2.25
C ASP A 28 18.39 8.47 -1.51
N GLY A 29 17.24 8.87 -2.04
CA GLY A 29 15.91 8.53 -1.52
C GLY A 29 15.62 7.02 -1.52
N ASP A 30 16.10 6.28 -2.53
CA ASP A 30 15.86 4.84 -2.67
C ASP A 30 16.61 4.03 -1.60
N SER A 31 17.88 4.38 -1.37
CA SER A 31 18.66 3.75 -0.30
C SER A 31 18.08 4.08 1.06
N LEU A 32 17.69 5.33 1.30
CA LEU A 32 17.05 5.75 2.54
C LEU A 32 15.72 5.01 2.77
N ALA A 33 14.91 4.83 1.72
CA ALA A 33 13.66 4.09 1.78
C ALA A 33 13.85 2.63 2.22
N ARG A 34 14.87 1.95 1.69
CA ARG A 34 15.18 0.56 2.09
C ARG A 34 15.58 0.46 3.57
N LEU A 35 16.25 1.47 4.12
CA LEU A 35 16.68 1.48 5.52
C LEU A 35 15.49 1.56 6.49
N PHE A 36 14.40 2.24 6.12
CA PHE A 36 13.20 2.38 6.95
C PHE A 36 12.20 1.21 6.88
N SER A 37 12.40 0.23 5.99
CA SER A 37 11.41 -0.85 5.78
C SER A 37 11.47 -1.94 6.85
N ILE A 38 10.99 -1.60 8.05
CA ILE A 38 11.02 -2.47 9.24
C ILE A 38 10.26 -3.79 9.06
N SER A 39 9.18 -3.80 8.27
CA SER A 39 8.41 -5.02 8.01
C SER A 39 9.04 -5.90 6.92
N SER A 40 10.13 -5.46 6.28
CA SER A 40 10.83 -6.28 5.30
C SER A 40 11.74 -7.31 5.98
N ASP A 41 11.70 -8.54 5.51
CA ASP A 41 12.61 -9.61 5.94
C ASP A 41 13.98 -9.49 5.23
N THR A 42 14.44 -8.26 5.01
CA THR A 42 15.70 -8.00 4.32
C THR A 42 16.86 -8.46 5.20
N PRO A 43 17.81 -9.27 4.70
CA PRO A 43 18.90 -9.82 5.52
C PRO A 43 19.72 -8.77 6.28
N SER A 44 19.92 -7.58 5.71
CA SER A 44 20.65 -6.48 6.37
C SER A 44 19.93 -5.94 7.60
N LEU A 45 18.59 -5.84 7.57
CA LEU A 45 17.81 -5.34 8.70
C LEU A 45 17.66 -6.39 9.78
N LEU A 46 17.51 -7.67 9.40
CA LEU A 46 17.53 -8.78 10.36
C LEU A 46 18.88 -8.86 11.08
N SER A 47 19.98 -8.75 10.33
CA SER A 47 21.35 -8.72 10.85
C SER A 47 21.58 -7.55 11.82
N LEU A 48 21.01 -6.37 11.52
CA LEU A 48 21.05 -5.21 12.40
C LEU A 48 20.20 -5.42 13.66
N ALA A 49 18.99 -5.97 13.53
CA ALA A 49 18.11 -6.22 14.67
C ALA A 49 18.75 -7.21 15.66
N ASP A 50 19.39 -8.26 15.13
CA ASP A 50 20.14 -9.22 15.94
C ASP A 50 21.36 -8.55 16.64
N ALA A 51 22.06 -7.62 15.96
CA ALA A 51 23.14 -6.82 16.54
C ALA A 51 22.67 -5.87 17.66
N LEU A 52 21.52 -5.21 17.47
CA LEU A 52 20.92 -4.32 18.47
C LEU A 52 20.45 -5.08 19.72
N ASN A 53 20.08 -6.36 19.58
CA ASN A 53 19.74 -7.21 20.72
C ASN A 53 20.96 -7.57 21.58
N VAL A 54 22.13 -7.74 20.96
CA VAL A 54 23.38 -8.02 21.67
C VAL A 54 24.01 -6.75 22.24
N PHE A 55 23.93 -5.64 21.51
CA PHE A 55 24.51 -4.35 21.88
C PHE A 55 23.42 -3.33 22.25
N GLN A 56 23.03 -3.32 23.53
CA GLN A 56 21.94 -2.47 24.02
C GLN A 56 22.28 -0.97 24.06
N ASP A 57 23.56 -0.61 23.94
CA ASP A 57 24.07 0.75 24.14
C ASP A 57 24.27 1.53 22.83
N ALA A 58 23.49 1.22 21.78
CA ALA A 58 23.60 1.83 20.46
C ALA A 58 23.49 3.36 20.48
N ASN A 59 22.78 3.93 21.45
CA ASN A 59 22.67 5.38 21.66
C ASN A 59 24.03 6.04 21.93
N ARG A 60 24.96 5.32 22.57
CA ARG A 60 26.31 5.83 22.82
C ARG A 60 27.08 6.00 21.50
N LEU A 61 26.92 5.08 20.56
CA LEU A 61 27.56 5.14 19.24
C LEU A 61 27.05 6.32 18.42
N ILE A 62 25.74 6.58 18.48
CA ILE A 62 25.12 7.74 17.82
C ILE A 62 25.70 9.04 18.37
N LYS A 63 25.93 9.13 19.69
CA LYS A 63 26.48 10.33 20.34
C LYS A 63 27.99 10.51 20.16
N GLN A 64 28.73 9.44 19.90
CA GLN A 64 30.19 9.48 19.77
C GLN A 64 30.66 10.15 18.47
N SER A 65 29.81 10.22 17.45
CA SER A 65 30.14 10.86 16.18
C SER A 65 29.17 12.00 15.91
N GLU A 66 29.70 13.21 15.71
CA GLU A 66 28.89 14.36 15.29
C GLU A 66 28.08 14.07 14.02
N LYS A 67 28.64 13.25 13.10
CA LYS A 67 27.96 12.79 11.86
C LYS A 67 26.62 12.10 12.15
N PHE A 68 26.54 11.32 13.23
CA PHE A 68 25.34 10.56 13.57
C PHE A 68 24.43 11.32 14.55
N SER A 69 25.02 12.18 15.38
CA SER A 69 24.29 12.99 16.36
C SER A 69 23.20 13.86 15.71
N GLN A 70 23.48 14.43 14.53
CA GLN A 70 22.52 15.24 13.77
C GLN A 70 21.21 14.49 13.45
N TYR A 71 21.29 13.17 13.26
CA TYR A 71 20.12 12.34 12.94
C TYR A 71 19.72 11.41 14.08
N GLY A 72 20.29 11.61 15.27
CA GLY A 72 20.07 10.74 16.43
C GLY A 72 18.62 10.68 16.87
N GLU A 73 17.88 11.78 16.73
CA GLU A 73 16.44 11.84 17.04
C GLU A 73 15.58 10.95 16.14
N VAL A 74 16.05 10.64 14.93
CA VAL A 74 15.39 9.70 14.01
C VAL A 74 15.89 8.28 14.25
N VAL A 75 17.21 8.10 14.31
CA VAL A 75 17.84 6.77 14.30
C VAL A 75 17.67 6.03 15.62
N ALA A 76 17.81 6.70 16.77
CA ALA A 76 17.68 6.06 18.08
C ALA A 76 16.29 5.42 18.31
N PRO A 77 15.17 6.14 18.11
CA PRO A 77 13.84 5.51 18.22
C PRO A 77 13.59 4.49 17.11
N PHE A 78 14.18 4.65 15.92
CA PHE A 78 14.08 3.63 14.87
C PHE A 78 14.75 2.31 15.28
N PHE A 79 15.96 2.35 15.86
CA PHE A 79 16.63 1.16 16.39
C PHE A 79 15.80 0.47 17.47
N ARG A 80 15.20 1.23 18.39
CA ARG A 80 14.30 0.68 19.40
C ARG A 80 13.07 0.02 18.78
N SER A 81 12.53 0.60 17.70
CA SER A 81 11.42 0.01 16.96
C SER A 81 11.82 -1.32 16.33
N LEU A 82 12.96 -1.36 15.63
CA LEU A 82 13.48 -2.56 14.97
C LEU A 82 13.74 -3.69 15.98
N GLN A 83 14.31 -3.35 17.14
CA GLN A 83 14.52 -4.29 18.23
C GLN A 83 13.21 -4.88 18.76
N SER A 84 12.24 -4.01 19.08
CA SER A 84 10.93 -4.43 19.60
C SER A 84 10.16 -5.27 18.59
N TYR A 85 10.23 -4.89 17.31
CA TYR A 85 9.62 -5.63 16.21
C TYR A 85 10.23 -7.04 16.08
N ARG A 86 11.56 -7.15 16.18
CA ARG A 86 12.27 -8.44 16.15
C ARG A 86 11.90 -9.35 17.31
N LEU A 87 11.64 -8.78 18.49
CA LEU A 87 11.21 -9.49 19.68
C LEU A 87 9.71 -9.85 19.67
N GLY A 88 8.94 -9.36 18.69
CA GLY A 88 7.50 -9.60 18.59
C GLY A 88 6.63 -8.63 19.42
N ASN A 89 7.22 -7.60 20.03
CA ASN A 89 6.50 -6.58 20.80
C ASN A 89 6.01 -5.47 19.84
N LEU A 90 4.86 -5.67 19.19
CA LEU A 90 4.41 -4.81 18.07
C LEU A 90 3.91 -3.45 18.56
N VAL A 91 3.35 -3.39 19.77
CA VAL A 91 2.89 -2.12 20.39
C VAL A 91 4.07 -1.19 20.67
N ASP A 92 5.13 -1.71 21.27
CA ASP A 92 6.36 -0.95 21.53
C ASP A 92 7.08 -0.58 20.23
N ALA A 93 7.11 -1.51 19.26
CA ALA A 93 7.65 -1.26 17.93
C ALA A 93 6.95 -0.08 17.25
N TYR A 94 5.60 -0.06 17.26
CA TYR A 94 4.82 1.06 16.74
C TYR A 94 5.17 2.37 17.48
N GLY A 95 5.17 2.37 18.82
CA GLY A 95 5.40 3.58 19.60
C GLY A 95 6.79 4.18 19.37
N ALA A 96 7.81 3.34 19.18
CA ALA A 96 9.14 3.78 18.83
C ALA A 96 9.23 4.24 17.36
N PHE A 97 8.57 3.54 16.43
CA PHE A 97 8.55 3.94 15.01
C PHE A 97 7.85 5.28 14.80
N GLU A 98 6.76 5.52 15.52
CA GLU A 98 6.02 6.79 15.50
C GLU A 98 6.92 7.96 15.94
N LYS A 99 7.74 7.78 16.98
CA LYS A 99 8.73 8.79 17.41
C LYS A 99 9.76 9.08 16.31
N ALA A 100 10.34 8.03 15.72
CA ALA A 100 11.29 8.17 14.62
C ALA A 100 10.67 8.89 13.41
N SER A 101 9.44 8.53 13.08
CA SER A 101 8.69 9.10 11.95
C SER A 101 8.35 10.58 12.19
N ASN A 102 8.02 10.96 13.43
CA ASN A 102 7.79 12.37 13.80
C ASN A 102 9.09 13.18 13.75
N ALA A 103 10.24 12.62 14.14
CA ALA A 103 11.53 13.30 13.97
C ALA A 103 11.89 13.46 12.49
N PHE A 104 11.71 12.39 11.69
CA PHE A 104 11.99 12.42 10.26
C PHE A 104 11.19 13.49 9.53
N ILE A 105 9.89 13.65 9.85
CA ILE A 105 9.08 14.64 9.17
C ILE A 105 9.47 16.09 9.51
N GLN A 106 10.02 16.35 10.69
CA GLN A 106 10.56 17.68 11.02
C GLN A 106 11.75 18.02 10.12
N GLU A 107 12.69 17.09 9.97
CA GLU A 107 13.83 17.24 9.07
C GLU A 107 13.38 17.34 7.60
N PHE A 108 12.47 16.45 7.19
CA PHE A 108 11.93 16.44 5.84
C PHE A 108 11.25 17.76 5.48
N ARG A 109 10.63 18.47 6.43
CA ARG A 109 10.03 19.78 6.18
C ARG A 109 11.06 20.83 5.78
N ASN A 110 12.27 20.76 6.33
CA ASN A 110 13.35 21.73 6.13
C ASN A 110 14.09 21.52 4.79
N TRP A 111 14.06 20.32 4.21
CA TRP A 111 14.67 20.07 2.90
C TRP A 111 13.89 20.78 1.79
N GLU A 112 14.54 21.47 0.86
CA GLU A 112 13.78 22.17 -0.20
C GLU A 112 13.29 21.21 -1.30
N SER A 113 14.11 20.22 -1.68
CA SER A 113 13.81 19.26 -2.73
C SER A 113 13.02 18.04 -2.22
N GLY A 114 12.39 17.32 -3.16
CA GLY A 114 11.60 16.11 -2.90
C GLY A 114 12.41 14.80 -2.89
N TRP A 115 13.73 14.86 -2.75
CA TRP A 115 14.63 13.71 -2.92
C TRP A 115 14.34 12.51 -1.99
N ALA A 116 13.72 12.77 -0.83
CA ALA A 116 13.41 11.75 0.17
C ALA A 116 11.93 11.30 0.16
N LEU A 117 11.19 11.56 -0.92
CA LEU A 117 9.78 11.18 -1.05
C LEU A 117 9.59 9.66 -0.95
N GLU A 118 10.49 8.88 -1.53
CA GLU A 118 10.48 7.42 -1.50
C GLU A 118 10.60 6.90 -0.06
N ALA A 119 11.48 7.52 0.74
CA ALA A 119 11.62 7.19 2.16
C ALA A 119 10.35 7.55 2.95
N LEU A 120 9.75 8.70 2.65
CA LEU A 120 8.48 9.11 3.25
C LEU A 120 7.34 8.13 2.90
N TYR A 121 7.30 7.61 1.67
CA TYR A 121 6.31 6.61 1.26
C TYR A 121 6.44 5.30 2.01
N VAL A 122 7.68 4.85 2.27
CA VAL A 122 7.95 3.68 3.10
C VAL A 122 7.52 3.95 4.53
N ILE A 123 7.89 5.08 5.13
CA ILE A 123 7.48 5.44 6.50
C ILE A 123 5.95 5.48 6.62
N ALA A 124 5.25 6.08 5.66
CA ALA A 124 3.79 6.15 5.64
C ALA A 124 3.13 4.77 5.47
N TYR A 125 3.77 3.85 4.77
CA TYR A 125 3.32 2.46 4.66
C TYR A 125 3.57 1.68 5.96
N GLU A 126 4.79 1.73 6.48
CA GLU A 126 5.25 1.00 7.66
C GLU A 126 4.48 1.42 8.91
N ILE A 127 4.23 2.72 9.12
CA ILE A 127 3.44 3.20 10.27
C ILE A 127 2.02 2.61 10.26
N ARG A 128 1.38 2.51 9.09
CA ARG A 128 0.05 1.90 8.95
C ARG A 128 0.12 0.40 9.23
N VAL A 129 1.06 -0.31 8.63
CA VAL A 129 1.19 -1.77 8.79
C VAL A 129 1.53 -2.15 10.23
N LEU A 130 2.46 -1.43 10.87
CA LEU A 130 2.80 -1.60 12.28
C LEU A 130 1.60 -1.29 13.17
N ALA A 131 0.85 -0.22 12.90
CA ALA A 131 -0.33 0.11 13.68
C ALA A 131 -1.41 -0.98 13.59
N GLU A 132 -1.68 -1.50 12.39
CA GLU A 132 -2.62 -2.60 12.19
C GLU A 132 -2.18 -3.88 12.91
N ARG A 133 -0.87 -4.13 12.99
CA ARG A 133 -0.29 -5.27 13.71
C ARG A 133 -0.37 -5.08 15.22
N ALA A 134 -0.01 -3.91 15.73
CA ALA A 134 -0.11 -3.54 17.14
C ALA A 134 -1.57 -3.57 17.64
N ASP A 135 -2.52 -3.10 16.84
CA ASP A 135 -3.94 -3.14 17.21
C ASP A 135 -4.49 -4.57 17.27
N ARG A 136 -4.01 -5.48 16.40
CA ARG A 136 -4.35 -6.91 16.52
C ARG A 136 -3.80 -7.52 17.80
N GLU A 137 -2.57 -7.18 18.18
CA GLU A 137 -1.98 -7.61 19.45
C GLU A 137 -2.78 -7.07 20.65
N LEU A 138 -3.11 -5.77 20.65
CA LEU A 138 -3.92 -5.16 21.71
C LEU A 138 -5.30 -5.83 21.82
N ALA A 139 -5.99 -6.03 20.70
CA ALA A 139 -7.29 -6.68 20.67
C ALA A 139 -7.22 -8.13 21.19
N SER A 140 -6.18 -8.89 20.81
CA SER A 140 -5.96 -10.24 21.33
C SER A 140 -5.71 -10.29 22.83
N ASN A 141 -5.15 -9.21 23.37
CA ASN A 141 -4.91 -9.03 24.81
C ASN A 141 -6.07 -8.34 25.54
N GLY A 142 -7.23 -8.15 24.89
CA GLY A 142 -8.41 -7.51 25.49
C GLY A 142 -8.26 -6.00 25.74
N LYS A 143 -7.27 -5.35 25.12
CA LYS A 143 -7.01 -3.90 25.23
C LYS A 143 -7.60 -3.15 24.04
N SER A 144 -7.85 -1.85 24.21
CA SER A 144 -8.38 -0.96 23.17
C SER A 144 -7.39 -0.79 22.00
N PRO A 145 -7.76 -1.11 20.75
CA PRO A 145 -6.93 -0.93 19.57
C PRO A 145 -6.98 0.51 19.04
N GLU A 146 -6.05 1.35 19.51
CA GLU A 146 -6.03 2.79 19.19
C GLU A 146 -4.85 3.22 18.27
N LYS A 147 -3.92 2.32 17.96
CA LYS A 147 -2.69 2.67 17.21
C LYS A 147 -3.00 3.04 15.77
N LEU A 148 -3.97 2.41 15.13
CA LEU A 148 -4.36 2.76 13.76
C LEU A 148 -4.97 4.16 13.66
N LYS A 149 -5.69 4.60 14.70
CA LYS A 149 -6.16 5.99 14.82
C LYS A 149 -4.98 6.96 14.97
N GLY A 150 -3.98 6.61 15.80
CA GLY A 150 -2.73 7.36 15.93
C GLY A 150 -1.99 7.52 14.60
N ALA A 151 -1.85 6.43 13.83
CA ALA A 151 -1.24 6.44 12.51
C ALA A 151 -1.98 7.38 11.54
N GLY A 152 -3.31 7.41 11.58
CA GLY A 152 -4.13 8.36 10.81
C GLY A 152 -3.80 9.82 11.15
N SER A 153 -3.67 10.14 12.44
CA SER A 153 -3.26 11.48 12.89
C SER A 153 -1.86 11.86 12.43
N PHE A 154 -0.90 10.92 12.46
CA PHE A 154 0.43 11.12 11.92
C PHE A 154 0.40 11.39 10.41
N LEU A 155 -0.32 10.57 9.63
CA LEU A 155 -0.42 10.75 8.18
C LEU A 155 -1.11 12.07 7.79
N MET A 156 -2.03 12.60 8.61
CA MET A 156 -2.57 13.94 8.39
C MET A 156 -1.51 15.04 8.55
N LYS A 157 -0.57 14.90 9.49
CA LYS A 157 0.59 15.82 9.58
C LYS A 157 1.46 15.72 8.33
N VAL A 158 1.72 14.50 7.85
CA VAL A 158 2.46 14.25 6.60
C VAL A 158 1.76 14.91 5.42
N PHE A 159 0.45 14.74 5.29
CA PHE A 159 -0.34 15.39 4.25
C PHE A 159 -0.20 16.91 4.30
N GLY A 160 -0.22 17.52 5.50
CA GLY A 160 -0.01 18.96 5.66
C GLY A 160 1.34 19.46 5.17
N VAL A 161 2.41 18.68 5.32
CA VAL A 161 3.75 19.01 4.79
C VAL A 161 3.80 18.90 3.27
N LEU A 162 3.05 17.98 2.67
CA LEU A 162 3.03 17.73 1.23
C LEU A 162 2.02 18.60 0.46
N ALA A 163 0.97 19.09 1.11
CA ALA A 163 -0.10 19.85 0.48
C ALA A 163 0.30 21.28 0.05
N GLY A 164 1.51 21.72 0.39
CA GLY A 164 2.05 23.01 -0.04
C GLY A 164 2.44 23.07 -1.52
N LYS A 165 2.74 24.27 -2.01
CA LYS A 165 3.35 24.45 -3.33
C LYS A 165 4.80 23.94 -3.28
N GLY A 166 5.19 23.09 -4.21
CA GLY A 166 6.58 22.63 -4.33
C GLY A 166 6.71 21.23 -4.93
N PRO A 167 7.95 20.75 -5.12
CA PRO A 167 8.24 19.46 -5.75
C PRO A 167 7.73 18.26 -4.94
N LYS A 168 7.46 18.45 -3.64
CA LYS A 168 6.97 17.40 -2.74
C LYS A 168 5.48 17.08 -2.91
N ARG A 169 4.73 17.93 -3.62
CA ARG A 169 3.27 17.81 -3.77
C ARG A 169 2.83 16.47 -4.35
N VAL A 170 3.65 15.88 -5.20
CA VAL A 170 3.37 14.59 -5.87
C VAL A 170 3.17 13.46 -4.85
N GLY A 171 3.73 13.59 -3.64
CA GLY A 171 3.54 12.62 -2.57
C GLY A 171 2.21 12.73 -1.83
N ALA A 172 1.47 13.81 -2.00
CA ALA A 172 0.20 14.02 -1.30
C ALA A 172 -0.81 12.91 -1.64
N LEU A 173 -0.91 12.51 -2.91
CA LEU A 173 -1.86 11.48 -3.34
C LEU A 173 -1.53 10.10 -2.73
N TYR A 174 -0.25 9.75 -2.63
CA TYR A 174 0.17 8.49 -2.00
C TYR A 174 -0.26 8.46 -0.52
N VAL A 175 -0.03 9.55 0.22
CA VAL A 175 -0.42 9.67 1.63
C VAL A 175 -1.94 9.67 1.80
N THR A 176 -2.67 10.35 0.91
CA THR A 176 -4.15 10.28 0.85
C THR A 176 -4.62 8.84 0.66
N CYS A 177 -3.98 8.05 -0.20
CA CYS A 177 -4.32 6.64 -0.38
C CYS A 177 -4.07 5.80 0.88
N GLN A 178 -3.04 6.11 1.67
CA GLN A 178 -2.83 5.45 2.97
C GLN A 178 -3.88 5.88 4.00
N LEU A 179 -4.25 7.16 4.05
CA LEU A 179 -5.33 7.68 4.90
C LEU A 179 -6.67 7.00 4.60
N PHE A 180 -7.02 6.83 3.32
CA PHE A 180 -8.25 6.12 2.95
C PHE A 180 -8.25 4.67 3.44
N LYS A 181 -7.13 3.94 3.33
CA LYS A 181 -7.03 2.58 3.89
C LYS A 181 -7.32 2.57 5.40
N ILE A 182 -6.83 3.58 6.14
CA ILE A 182 -7.09 3.72 7.58
C ILE A 182 -8.55 4.06 7.85
N TYR A 183 -9.09 5.11 7.23
CA TYR A 183 -10.45 5.59 7.51
C TYR A 183 -11.52 4.57 7.14
N PHE A 184 -11.38 3.87 6.02
CA PHE A 184 -12.30 2.79 5.67
C PHE A 184 -12.19 1.60 6.63
N LYS A 185 -11.00 1.30 7.17
CA LYS A 185 -10.81 0.21 8.15
C LYS A 185 -11.37 0.57 9.53
N LEU A 186 -11.28 1.84 9.93
CA LEU A 186 -11.84 2.36 11.18
C LEU A 186 -13.33 2.72 11.11
N GLY A 187 -13.94 2.70 9.91
CA GLY A 187 -15.32 3.15 9.72
C GLY A 187 -15.51 4.68 9.75
N THR A 188 -14.42 5.46 9.79
CA THR A 188 -14.45 6.94 9.84
C THR A 188 -14.39 7.58 8.45
N VAL A 189 -15.13 7.01 7.49
CA VAL A 189 -15.10 7.40 6.06
C VAL A 189 -15.46 8.86 5.79
N HIS A 190 -16.19 9.52 6.70
CA HIS A 190 -16.51 10.95 6.59
C HIS A 190 -15.26 11.85 6.56
N LEU A 191 -14.16 11.41 7.18
CA LEU A 191 -12.88 12.11 7.18
C LEU A 191 -12.22 12.15 5.79
N CYS A 192 -12.59 11.25 4.87
CA CYS A 192 -12.09 11.27 3.51
C CYS A 192 -12.46 12.57 2.77
N ARG A 193 -13.62 13.17 3.09
CA ARG A 193 -14.14 14.36 2.38
C ARG A 193 -13.20 15.56 2.48
N SER A 194 -12.58 15.79 3.64
CA SER A 194 -11.65 16.92 3.81
C SER A 194 -10.39 16.74 2.95
N VAL A 195 -9.82 15.53 2.94
CA VAL A 195 -8.62 15.20 2.16
C VAL A 195 -8.89 15.26 0.66
N ILE A 196 -10.03 14.73 0.20
CA ILE A 196 -10.48 14.82 -1.20
C ILE A 196 -10.59 16.28 -1.63
N ARG A 197 -11.26 17.11 -0.83
CA ARG A 197 -11.41 18.54 -1.13
C ARG A 197 -10.07 19.24 -1.28
N SER A 198 -9.10 18.92 -0.42
CA SER A 198 -7.74 19.48 -0.52
C SER A 198 -7.03 19.09 -1.81
N ILE A 199 -7.23 17.87 -2.32
CA ILE A 199 -6.65 17.42 -3.60
C ILE A 199 -7.38 18.04 -4.80
N GLU A 200 -8.72 18.05 -4.81
CA GLU A 200 -9.52 18.48 -5.97
C GLU A 200 -9.64 20.00 -6.10
N THR A 201 -9.69 20.74 -4.99
CA THR A 201 -9.88 22.21 -5.02
C THR A 201 -8.57 22.96 -5.20
N ALA A 202 -7.45 22.36 -4.82
CA ALA A 202 -6.16 23.01 -4.97
C ALA A 202 -5.75 22.98 -6.44
N ARG A 203 -5.80 24.15 -7.11
CA ARG A 203 -5.23 24.40 -8.45
C ARG A 203 -3.74 24.07 -8.59
N ILE A 204 -3.12 23.63 -7.50
CA ILE A 204 -1.72 23.25 -7.38
C ILE A 204 -1.51 21.80 -7.83
N PHE A 205 -2.54 20.96 -7.79
CA PHE A 205 -2.45 19.57 -8.24
C PHE A 205 -2.94 19.44 -9.68
N ASP A 206 -2.06 18.94 -10.54
CA ASP A 206 -2.48 18.35 -11.81
C ASP A 206 -2.60 16.84 -11.59
N PHE A 207 -3.80 16.29 -11.81
CA PHE A 207 -4.05 14.88 -11.59
C PHE A 207 -3.14 14.01 -12.48
N GLU A 208 -2.74 14.51 -13.65
CA GLU A 208 -1.90 13.75 -14.57
C GLU A 208 -0.45 13.56 -14.09
N GLU A 209 0.06 14.44 -13.24
CA GLU A 209 1.41 14.33 -12.66
C GLU A 209 1.56 13.12 -11.71
N PHE A 210 0.45 12.61 -11.17
CA PHE A 210 0.53 11.53 -10.20
C PHE A 210 0.77 10.15 -10.83
N PRO A 211 1.50 9.25 -10.15
CA PRO A 211 1.67 7.88 -10.60
C PRO A 211 0.33 7.16 -10.80
N THR A 212 0.19 6.41 -11.90
CA THR A 212 -1.04 5.66 -12.23
C THR A 212 -1.48 4.72 -11.10
N ARG A 213 -0.54 4.12 -10.37
CA ARG A 213 -0.83 3.27 -9.20
C ARG A 213 -1.65 3.99 -8.14
N ASP A 214 -1.28 5.24 -7.85
CA ASP A 214 -1.91 6.04 -6.81
C ASP A 214 -3.24 6.61 -7.32
N LYS A 215 -3.30 7.02 -8.61
CA LYS A 215 -4.56 7.40 -9.28
C LYS A 215 -5.61 6.30 -9.19
N VAL A 216 -5.26 5.06 -9.51
CA VAL A 216 -6.17 3.90 -9.43
C VAL A 216 -6.65 3.68 -7.99
N THR A 217 -5.75 3.76 -7.02
CA THR A 217 -6.11 3.57 -5.61
C THR A 217 -7.04 4.67 -5.12
N TYR A 218 -6.74 5.92 -5.49
CA TYR A 218 -7.59 7.08 -5.18
C TYR A 218 -8.99 6.89 -5.76
N MET A 219 -9.10 6.60 -7.06
CA MET A 219 -10.37 6.42 -7.76
C MET A 219 -11.20 5.25 -7.21
N TYR A 220 -10.55 4.17 -6.78
CA TYR A 220 -11.23 3.07 -6.09
C TYR A 220 -11.88 3.52 -4.78
N TYR A 221 -11.17 4.25 -3.92
CA TYR A 221 -11.69 4.68 -2.63
C TYR A 221 -12.72 5.81 -2.75
N THR A 222 -12.50 6.78 -3.64
CA THR A 222 -13.50 7.84 -3.89
C THR A 222 -14.74 7.27 -4.56
N GLY A 223 -14.61 6.29 -5.46
CA GLY A 223 -15.75 5.56 -6.02
C GLY A 223 -16.55 4.84 -4.94
N ARG A 224 -15.90 4.14 -4.01
CA ARG A 224 -16.57 3.52 -2.84
C ARG A 224 -17.28 4.54 -1.95
N LEU A 225 -16.71 5.73 -1.79
CA LEU A 225 -17.36 6.81 -1.03
C LEU A 225 -18.64 7.29 -1.73
N GLU A 226 -18.65 7.38 -3.06
CA GLU A 226 -19.87 7.70 -3.81
C GLU A 226 -20.94 6.61 -3.68
N VAL A 227 -20.56 5.33 -3.63
CA VAL A 227 -21.51 4.24 -3.34
C VAL A 227 -22.17 4.45 -1.97
N LEU A 228 -21.39 4.82 -0.96
CA LEU A 228 -21.93 5.11 0.40
C LEU A 228 -22.81 6.36 0.43
N ASN A 229 -22.63 7.29 -0.51
CA ASN A 229 -23.48 8.48 -0.67
C ASN A 229 -24.64 8.24 -1.67
N GLU A 230 -24.84 7.00 -2.13
CA GLU A 230 -25.87 6.62 -3.11
C GLU A 230 -25.75 7.32 -4.48
N ASN A 231 -24.58 7.91 -4.78
CA ASN A 231 -24.30 8.56 -6.05
C ASN A 231 -23.73 7.55 -7.07
N PHE A 232 -24.59 6.65 -7.54
CA PHE A 232 -24.21 5.55 -8.43
C PHE A 232 -23.56 6.00 -9.76
N PRO A 233 -24.03 7.06 -10.45
CA PRO A 233 -23.40 7.50 -11.69
C PRO A 233 -21.93 7.93 -11.52
N ALA A 234 -21.64 8.70 -10.47
CA ALA A 234 -20.26 9.11 -10.17
C ALA A 234 -19.41 7.93 -9.68
N ALA A 235 -20.01 7.01 -8.92
CA ALA A 235 -19.34 5.78 -8.49
C ALA A 235 -18.93 4.92 -9.69
N ASP A 236 -19.80 4.76 -10.70
CA ASP A 236 -19.50 4.00 -11.91
C ASP A 236 -18.31 4.58 -12.67
N GLN A 237 -18.29 5.90 -12.89
CA GLN A 237 -17.18 6.58 -13.58
C GLN A 237 -15.84 6.34 -12.87
N LYS A 238 -15.80 6.57 -11.55
CA LYS A 238 -14.58 6.43 -10.73
C LYS A 238 -14.10 4.98 -10.67
N LEU A 239 -15.01 4.03 -10.42
CA LEU A 239 -14.68 2.61 -10.34
C LEU A 239 -14.32 2.01 -11.71
N SER A 240 -14.97 2.45 -12.78
CA SER A 240 -14.63 2.06 -14.16
C SER A 240 -13.25 2.57 -14.55
N TYR A 241 -12.89 3.83 -14.21
CA TYR A 241 -11.54 4.34 -14.39
C TYR A 241 -10.50 3.50 -13.64
N ALA A 242 -10.77 3.17 -12.36
CA ALA A 242 -9.87 2.35 -11.56
C ALA A 242 -9.66 0.96 -12.17
N LEU A 243 -10.71 0.37 -12.75
CA LEU A 243 -10.64 -0.92 -13.42
C LEU A 243 -9.82 -0.85 -14.71
N THR A 244 -10.04 0.17 -15.56
CA THR A 244 -9.35 0.30 -16.85
C THR A 244 -7.87 0.64 -16.69
N HIS A 245 -7.51 1.42 -15.68
CA HIS A 245 -6.14 1.87 -15.45
C HIS A 245 -5.37 1.00 -14.44
N CYS A 246 -5.99 -0.05 -13.89
CA CYS A 246 -5.30 -1.01 -13.03
C CYS A 246 -4.18 -1.66 -13.85
N SER A 247 -2.91 -1.29 -13.58
CA SER A 247 -1.79 -1.67 -14.43
C SER A 247 -1.58 -3.19 -14.49
N LEU A 248 -1.93 -3.74 -15.65
CA LEU A 248 -1.45 -4.98 -16.24
C LEU A 248 0.04 -4.80 -16.56
N ASN A 249 0.93 -5.01 -15.60
CA ASN A 249 2.34 -4.67 -15.84
C ASN A 249 2.96 -5.60 -16.91
N LYS A 250 3.13 -5.06 -18.13
CA LYS A 250 4.03 -5.43 -19.24
C LYS A 250 4.19 -6.94 -19.54
N GLU A 251 3.22 -7.50 -20.28
CA GLU A 251 3.36 -8.56 -21.32
C GLU A 251 2.01 -9.22 -21.64
N ALA A 252 1.03 -9.15 -20.74
CA ALA A 252 -0.32 -9.73 -20.97
C ALA A 252 -1.28 -8.81 -21.75
N ASN A 253 -0.75 -7.78 -22.43
CA ASN A 253 -1.54 -6.68 -23.00
C ASN A 253 -2.40 -7.08 -24.21
N ILE A 254 -2.29 -8.32 -24.69
CA ILE A 254 -3.14 -8.80 -25.78
C ILE A 254 -4.52 -9.24 -25.25
N ARG A 255 -4.66 -9.74 -24.02
CA ARG A 255 -5.95 -10.31 -23.55
C ARG A 255 -6.97 -9.30 -23.04
N PHE A 256 -6.55 -8.11 -22.57
CA PHE A 256 -7.48 -7.11 -22.00
C PHE A 256 -7.93 -6.03 -23.00
N GLY A 257 -7.09 -5.68 -23.99
CA GLY A 257 -7.58 -5.01 -25.19
C GLY A 257 -8.67 -5.85 -25.87
N LEU A 258 -8.45 -7.16 -25.95
CA LEU A 258 -9.47 -8.13 -26.37
C LEU A 258 -10.67 -8.22 -25.42
N LEU A 259 -10.55 -7.98 -24.10
CA LEU A 259 -11.70 -8.05 -23.18
C LEU A 259 -12.62 -6.82 -23.26
N HIS A 260 -12.06 -5.63 -23.53
CA HIS A 260 -12.85 -4.44 -23.86
C HIS A 260 -13.50 -4.60 -25.25
N LEU A 261 -12.77 -5.14 -26.23
CA LEU A 261 -13.33 -5.45 -27.57
C LEU A 261 -14.36 -6.60 -27.54
N LEU A 262 -14.22 -7.62 -26.69
CA LEU A 262 -15.19 -8.72 -26.50
C LEU A 262 -16.46 -8.27 -25.76
N LEU A 263 -16.45 -7.10 -25.11
CA LEU A 263 -17.67 -6.47 -24.63
C LEU A 263 -18.45 -5.79 -25.78
N CYS A 264 -17.85 -5.59 -26.97
CA CYS A 264 -18.44 -4.83 -28.08
C CYS A 264 -18.40 -5.46 -29.50
N TYR A 265 -17.66 -6.52 -29.83
CA TYR A 265 -17.59 -7.02 -31.23
C TYR A 265 -17.40 -8.56 -31.35
N GLU A 266 -18.33 -9.14 -32.11
CA GLU A 266 -18.41 -10.43 -32.83
C GLU A 266 -17.49 -11.65 -32.56
N SER A 267 -18.16 -12.80 -32.46
CA SER A 267 -18.09 -14.04 -33.29
C SER A 267 -16.77 -14.75 -33.65
N ASN A 268 -16.81 -16.06 -33.40
CA ASN A 268 -16.14 -17.21 -34.04
C ASN A 268 -14.79 -17.73 -33.49
N ASP A 269 -14.92 -18.88 -32.81
CA ASP A 269 -14.12 -20.12 -32.78
C ASP A 269 -12.60 -20.10 -32.74
N ILE A 270 -12.05 -20.69 -31.67
CA ILE A 270 -10.68 -21.23 -31.62
C ILE A 270 -10.71 -22.62 -30.95
N LEU A 271 -10.20 -23.63 -31.67
CA LEU A 271 -9.86 -24.97 -31.17
C LEU A 271 -8.37 -25.07 -30.81
N ALA A 272 -8.12 -25.71 -29.66
CA ALA A 272 -7.07 -26.67 -29.28
C ALA A 272 -5.58 -26.47 -29.69
N LEU A 273 -4.64 -26.65 -28.74
CA LEU A 273 -3.86 -27.91 -28.55
C LEU A 273 -2.83 -27.81 -27.38
N GLN A 274 -2.31 -28.98 -26.99
CA GLN A 274 -1.68 -29.35 -25.72
C GLN A 274 -0.13 -29.29 -25.65
N ALA A 275 0.34 -29.21 -24.39
CA ALA A 275 1.43 -29.95 -23.70
C ALA A 275 2.81 -30.22 -24.37
N SER A 276 3.88 -29.81 -23.68
CA SER A 276 4.85 -30.69 -22.99
C SER A 276 6.14 -29.93 -22.61
N THR A 277 6.68 -30.15 -21.40
CA THR A 277 8.13 -30.16 -21.00
C THR A 277 8.31 -29.93 -19.49
N VAL A 278 8.12 -30.98 -18.69
CA VAL A 278 8.04 -30.95 -17.20
C VAL A 278 9.39 -30.82 -16.48
N CYS A 279 10.54 -30.82 -17.17
CA CYS A 279 11.84 -30.77 -16.48
C CYS A 279 12.49 -29.37 -16.39
N TRP A 280 12.11 -28.43 -17.27
CA TRP A 280 12.45 -27.00 -17.14
C TRP A 280 11.45 -26.23 -16.27
N LEU A 281 10.31 -26.86 -15.98
CA LEU A 281 9.19 -26.27 -15.27
C LEU A 281 9.51 -25.96 -13.81
N SER A 282 10.37 -26.67 -13.09
CA SER A 282 10.57 -26.42 -11.64
C SER A 282 11.31 -25.11 -11.32
N VAL A 283 12.36 -24.77 -12.08
CA VAL A 283 13.10 -23.51 -11.93
C VAL A 283 12.31 -22.34 -12.51
N LEU A 284 11.62 -22.55 -13.65
CA LEU A 284 10.65 -21.60 -14.20
C LEU A 284 9.46 -21.39 -13.25
N TYR A 285 9.06 -22.41 -12.50
CA TYR A 285 7.94 -22.34 -11.57
C TYR A 285 8.30 -21.48 -10.35
N LEU A 286 9.50 -21.60 -9.80
CA LEU A 286 9.91 -20.78 -8.65
C LEU A 286 10.24 -19.33 -9.04
N VAL A 287 10.83 -19.10 -10.22
CA VAL A 287 11.35 -17.78 -10.63
C VAL A 287 10.33 -16.98 -11.43
N ILE A 288 9.44 -17.64 -12.18
CA ILE A 288 8.42 -16.98 -13.01
C ILE A 288 7.03 -17.29 -12.47
N VAL A 289 6.67 -18.57 -12.27
CA VAL A 289 5.28 -18.93 -11.93
C VAL A 289 4.89 -18.54 -10.50
N VAL A 290 5.76 -18.60 -9.50
CA VAL A 290 5.43 -18.17 -8.12
C VAL A 290 5.24 -16.65 -8.06
N PRO A 291 6.12 -15.81 -8.62
CA PRO A 291 5.85 -14.37 -8.78
C PRO A 291 4.62 -14.11 -9.64
N LEU A 292 4.37 -14.86 -10.71
CA LEU A 292 3.19 -14.75 -11.56
C LEU A 292 1.90 -15.19 -10.83
N ILE A 293 1.94 -16.20 -9.97
CA ILE A 293 0.83 -16.66 -9.13
C ILE A 293 0.57 -15.64 -8.02
N ILE A 294 1.60 -15.15 -7.33
CA ILE A 294 1.47 -14.06 -6.35
C ILE A 294 0.93 -12.81 -7.03
N PHE A 295 1.38 -12.52 -8.26
CA PHE A 295 0.88 -11.44 -9.10
C PHE A 295 -0.57 -11.66 -9.52
N LEU A 296 -0.95 -12.86 -9.97
CA LEU A 296 -2.30 -13.24 -10.37
C LEU A 296 -3.26 -13.25 -9.17
N ILE A 297 -2.81 -13.69 -7.99
CA ILE A 297 -3.56 -13.62 -6.73
C ILE A 297 -3.73 -12.15 -6.32
N SER A 298 -2.66 -11.36 -6.31
CA SER A 298 -2.70 -9.93 -5.99
C SER A 298 -3.53 -9.11 -7.01
N PHE A 299 -3.50 -9.50 -8.28
CA PHE A 299 -4.29 -8.95 -9.38
C PHE A 299 -5.76 -9.33 -9.23
N CYS A 300 -6.05 -10.62 -9.07
CA CYS A 300 -7.41 -11.11 -8.87
C CYS A 300 -8.03 -10.48 -7.62
N VAL A 301 -7.27 -10.32 -6.53
CA VAL A 301 -7.74 -9.62 -5.32
C VAL A 301 -8.06 -8.14 -5.60
N ARG A 302 -7.20 -7.40 -6.32
CA ARG A 302 -7.44 -5.98 -6.65
C ARG A 302 -8.64 -5.79 -7.57
N VAL A 303 -8.73 -6.58 -8.64
CA VAL A 303 -9.86 -6.53 -9.58
C VAL A 303 -11.15 -7.02 -8.92
N ARG A 304 -11.11 -8.12 -8.15
CA ARG A 304 -12.25 -8.61 -7.36
C ARG A 304 -12.75 -7.56 -6.37
N MET A 305 -11.86 -6.82 -5.71
CA MET A 305 -12.25 -5.72 -4.83
C MET A 305 -13.00 -4.62 -5.59
N ILE A 306 -12.52 -4.21 -6.77
CA ILE A 306 -13.21 -3.20 -7.59
C ILE A 306 -14.57 -3.73 -8.07
N LEU A 307 -14.61 -4.97 -8.59
CA LEU A 307 -15.83 -5.61 -9.11
C LEU A 307 -16.90 -5.82 -8.03
N LYS A 308 -16.51 -6.08 -6.77
CA LYS A 308 -17.44 -6.17 -5.64
C LYS A 308 -18.30 -4.91 -5.46
N TYR A 309 -17.76 -3.73 -5.78
CA TYR A 309 -18.52 -2.48 -5.69
C TYR A 309 -19.09 -2.06 -7.04
N LEU A 310 -18.36 -2.30 -8.14
CA LEU A 310 -18.80 -1.90 -9.47
C LEU A 310 -20.05 -2.66 -9.93
N ILE A 311 -20.17 -3.95 -9.61
CA ILE A 311 -21.31 -4.74 -10.09
C ILE A 311 -22.64 -4.32 -9.44
N PRO A 312 -22.74 -4.15 -8.11
CA PRO A 312 -23.94 -3.58 -7.50
C PRO A 312 -24.27 -2.19 -8.05
N VAL A 313 -23.26 -1.33 -8.26
CA VAL A 313 -23.47 0.00 -8.84
C VAL A 313 -24.06 -0.09 -10.25
N LYS A 314 -23.49 -0.94 -11.10
CA LYS A 314 -24.00 -1.15 -12.46
C LYS A 314 -25.41 -1.74 -12.46
N LEU A 315 -25.71 -2.66 -11.56
CA LEU A 315 -27.07 -3.19 -11.35
C LEU A 315 -28.06 -2.09 -10.95
N SER A 316 -27.68 -1.19 -10.03
CA SER A 316 -28.51 -0.05 -9.61
C SER A 316 -28.76 0.96 -10.74
N ILE A 317 -27.88 1.01 -11.75
CA ILE A 317 -28.04 1.83 -12.96
C ILE A 317 -28.79 1.04 -14.08
N GLY A 318 -29.12 -0.24 -13.85
CA GLY A 318 -29.85 -1.09 -14.79
C GLY A 318 -28.97 -1.90 -15.76
N ILE A 319 -27.65 -1.96 -15.53
CA ILE A 319 -26.70 -2.71 -16.36
C ILE A 319 -26.42 -4.07 -15.71
N LEU A 320 -26.81 -5.16 -16.39
CA LEU A 320 -26.64 -6.53 -15.88
C LEU A 320 -25.22 -7.08 -16.12
N PRO A 321 -24.54 -7.65 -15.11
CA PRO A 321 -23.24 -8.32 -15.28
C PRO A 321 -23.34 -9.64 -16.06
N LYS A 322 -22.41 -9.91 -16.98
CA LYS A 322 -22.33 -11.20 -17.71
C LYS A 322 -21.87 -12.34 -16.79
N LYS A 323 -22.44 -13.55 -16.94
CA LYS A 323 -22.14 -14.75 -16.11
C LYS A 323 -20.66 -15.13 -16.08
N GLN A 324 -19.95 -15.01 -17.20
CA GLN A 324 -18.51 -15.29 -17.32
C GLN A 324 -17.63 -14.40 -16.41
N LEU A 325 -18.02 -13.14 -16.18
CA LEU A 325 -17.30 -12.23 -15.28
C LEU A 325 -17.42 -12.68 -13.82
N ILE A 326 -18.60 -13.17 -13.44
CA ILE A 326 -18.91 -13.62 -12.09
C ILE A 326 -18.13 -14.92 -11.77
N GLU A 327 -18.07 -15.83 -12.74
CA GLU A 327 -17.34 -17.10 -12.63
C GLU A 327 -15.82 -16.89 -12.62
N ASN A 328 -15.27 -16.06 -13.51
CA ASN A 328 -13.82 -15.81 -13.61
C ASN A 328 -13.20 -15.14 -12.37
N TYR A 329 -13.98 -14.34 -11.63
CA TYR A 329 -13.51 -13.63 -10.43
C TYR A 329 -14.09 -14.23 -9.12
N ASN A 330 -14.75 -15.39 -9.21
CA ASN A 330 -15.33 -16.15 -8.09
C ASN A 330 -16.26 -15.31 -7.20
N LEU A 331 -17.12 -14.48 -7.81
CA LEU A 331 -18.01 -13.53 -7.14
C LEU A 331 -19.35 -14.17 -6.74
N VAL A 332 -19.30 -15.22 -5.91
CA VAL A 332 -20.47 -16.04 -5.52
C VAL A 332 -21.62 -15.20 -4.95
N GLU A 333 -21.31 -14.19 -4.13
CA GLU A 333 -22.28 -13.25 -3.53
C GLU A 333 -23.10 -12.49 -4.60
N VAL A 334 -22.45 -12.10 -5.69
CA VAL A 334 -23.06 -11.34 -6.80
C VAL A 334 -23.84 -12.26 -7.74
N GLN A 335 -23.43 -13.53 -7.84
CA GLN A 335 -24.12 -14.54 -8.64
C GLN A 335 -25.54 -14.81 -8.13
N LEU A 336 -25.72 -14.84 -6.80
CA LEU A 336 -27.03 -15.02 -6.16
C LEU A 336 -27.94 -13.81 -6.41
N LEU A 337 -27.40 -12.59 -6.29
CA LEU A 337 -28.12 -11.35 -6.57
C LEU A 337 -28.51 -11.23 -8.05
N SER A 338 -27.59 -11.50 -8.98
CA SER A 338 -27.89 -11.43 -10.41
C SER A 338 -28.95 -12.46 -10.82
N ARG A 339 -28.89 -13.69 -10.28
CA ARG A 339 -29.88 -14.75 -10.49
C ARG A 339 -31.24 -14.38 -9.91
N SER A 340 -31.28 -13.73 -8.75
CA SER A 340 -32.52 -13.28 -8.12
C SER A 340 -33.17 -12.14 -8.92
N ILE A 341 -32.38 -11.18 -9.41
CA ILE A 341 -32.86 -10.07 -10.25
C ILE A 341 -33.36 -10.59 -11.61
N THR A 342 -32.63 -11.51 -12.25
CA THR A 342 -33.09 -12.13 -13.51
C THR A 342 -34.36 -12.95 -13.33
N TRP A 343 -34.52 -13.63 -12.19
CA TRP A 343 -35.78 -14.28 -11.81
C TRP A 343 -36.94 -13.28 -11.64
N PHE A 344 -36.69 -12.12 -11.03
CA PHE A 344 -37.70 -11.07 -10.85
C PHE A 344 -38.09 -10.34 -12.14
N THR A 345 -37.19 -10.24 -13.12
CA THR A 345 -37.47 -9.63 -14.44
C THR A 345 -38.09 -10.61 -15.44
N SER A 346 -38.08 -11.91 -15.13
CA SER A 346 -38.63 -12.96 -16.00
C SER A 346 -40.18 -13.07 -16.05
N PRO A 347 -41.02 -12.58 -15.12
CA PRO A 347 -42.47 -12.78 -15.21
C PRO A 347 -43.25 -11.75 -16.05
N PHE A 348 -42.61 -10.82 -16.77
CA PHE A 348 -43.32 -9.73 -17.47
C PHE A 348 -43.09 -9.68 -18.99
N LEU A 349 -42.63 -10.76 -19.62
CA LEU A 349 -42.47 -10.85 -21.09
C LEU A 349 -43.34 -11.92 -21.77
N ASP A 350 -44.24 -12.58 -21.04
CA ASP A 350 -45.24 -13.48 -21.60
C ASP A 350 -46.67 -12.97 -21.32
N THR A 351 -47.07 -11.90 -22.01
CA THR A 351 -48.48 -11.60 -22.36
C THR A 351 -48.56 -10.87 -23.67
#